data_AF-A0A1N6Q369-F1
#
_entry.id   AF-A0A1N6Q369-F1
#
_cell.length_a   1.000
_cell.length_b   1.000
_cell.length_c   1.000
_cell.angle_alpha   90.00
_cell.angle_beta   90.00
_cell.angle_gamma   90.00
#
_symmetry.space_group_name_H-M   'P 1'
#
loop_
_entity.id
_entity.type
_entity.pdbx_description
1 polymer ?
#
loop_
_entity_poly.entity_id
_entity_poly.type
_entity_poly.pdbx_seq_one_letter_code
_entity_poly.pdbx_strand_id
1 'polypeptide(L)'
;MANYARIVNGVAVDVSATPESDFHPAIAAEFQSVPDTVRAGWKRNAQGEWSAPSAVTPPAPAPDRPQVGPTTFKILWSSPERLKLKELRPSDPVIDDFFDIIEDTRMEYIDLALSSTQDGIDYCLQQLITTGVVAEADMLTRREEILSGTMK
;
A
#
# COMPACT_ATOMS: atom_id res chain seq x y z
N MET A 1 -0.10 -42.44 0.16
CA MET A 1 -1.37 -42.54 -0.61
C MET A 1 -1.09 -42.07 -2.03
N ALA A 2 -1.79 -42.56 -3.06
CA ALA A 2 -1.60 -42.02 -4.41
C ALA A 2 -2.16 -40.60 -4.48
N ASN A 3 -1.43 -39.68 -5.10
CA ASN A 3 -1.84 -38.29 -5.31
C ASN A 3 -1.61 -37.95 -6.77
N TYR A 4 -2.52 -37.21 -7.37
CA TYR A 4 -2.47 -36.82 -8.77
C TYR A 4 -2.62 -35.32 -8.89
N ALA A 5 -1.90 -34.73 -9.84
CA ALA A 5 -2.05 -33.31 -10.16
C ALA A 5 -2.20 -33.08 -11.65
N ARG A 6 -3.07 -32.14 -12.00
CA ARG A 6 -3.11 -31.55 -13.35
C ARG A 6 -2.05 -30.45 -13.42
N ILE A 7 -1.12 -30.59 -14.36
CA ILE A 7 0.05 -29.71 -14.45
C ILE A 7 -0.11 -28.78 -15.65
N VAL A 8 -0.20 -27.47 -15.39
CA VAL A 8 -0.26 -26.44 -16.44
C VAL A 8 0.93 -25.51 -16.27
N ASN A 9 1.76 -25.37 -17.31
CA ASN A 9 2.98 -24.56 -17.29
C ASN A 9 3.92 -24.85 -16.09
N GLY A 10 4.03 -26.13 -15.73
CA GLY A 10 4.86 -26.57 -14.59
C GLY A 10 4.25 -26.30 -13.22
N VAL A 11 2.98 -25.91 -13.13
CA VAL A 11 2.27 -25.66 -11.86
C VAL A 11 1.22 -26.75 -11.64
N ALA A 12 1.14 -27.32 -10.44
CA ALA A 12 0.03 -28.17 -10.03
C ALA A 12 -1.21 -27.30 -9.83
N VAL A 13 -2.11 -27.26 -10.82
CA VAL A 13 -3.32 -26.43 -10.76
C VAL A 13 -4.38 -27.12 -9.92
N ASP A 14 -4.64 -28.38 -10.22
CA ASP A 14 -5.62 -29.23 -9.52
C ASP A 14 -4.88 -30.41 -8.88
N VAL A 15 -5.26 -30.79 -7.66
CA VAL A 15 -4.68 -31.94 -6.94
C VAL A 15 -5.81 -32.80 -6.37
N SER A 16 -5.81 -34.10 -6.69
CA SER A 16 -6.83 -35.05 -6.22
C SER A 16 -6.23 -36.45 -6.04
N ALA A 17 -6.79 -37.20 -5.08
CA ALA A 17 -6.48 -38.61 -4.88
C ALA A 17 -7.23 -39.55 -5.85
N THR A 18 -8.37 -39.10 -6.38
CA THR A 18 -9.31 -39.87 -7.22
C THR A 18 -9.83 -39.04 -8.38
N PRO A 19 -8.96 -38.65 -9.34
CA PRO A 19 -9.34 -37.72 -10.40
C PRO A 19 -10.47 -38.25 -11.31
N GLU A 20 -10.57 -39.58 -11.49
CA GLU A 20 -11.61 -40.22 -12.29
C GLU A 20 -13.03 -40.11 -11.69
N SER A 21 -13.15 -39.94 -10.37
CA SER A 21 -14.43 -39.71 -9.70
C SER A 21 -14.74 -38.22 -9.54
N ASP A 22 -13.71 -37.39 -9.37
CA ASP A 22 -13.86 -35.99 -8.98
C ASP A 22 -13.97 -35.05 -10.19
N PHE A 23 -13.47 -35.47 -11.36
CA PHE A 23 -13.42 -34.65 -12.57
C PHE A 23 -14.02 -35.38 -13.78
N HIS A 24 -14.49 -34.60 -14.76
CA HIS A 24 -14.96 -35.13 -16.03
C HIS A 24 -13.85 -35.96 -16.72
N PRO A 25 -14.14 -37.07 -17.42
CA PRO A 25 -13.11 -37.97 -17.99
C PRO A 25 -12.05 -37.26 -18.84
N ALA A 26 -12.46 -36.24 -19.61
CA ALA A 26 -11.53 -35.43 -20.40
C ALA A 26 -10.48 -34.68 -19.54
N ILE A 27 -10.88 -34.20 -18.36
CA ILE A 27 -10.01 -33.50 -17.41
C ILE A 27 -9.23 -34.51 -16.56
N ALA A 28 -9.87 -35.58 -16.11
CA ALA A 28 -9.24 -36.66 -15.34
C ALA A 28 -8.05 -37.28 -16.10
N ALA A 29 -8.16 -37.41 -17.43
CA ALA A 29 -7.07 -37.88 -18.30
C ALA A 29 -5.83 -36.96 -18.33
N GLU A 30 -5.95 -35.68 -17.93
CA GLU A 30 -4.83 -34.73 -17.86
C GLU A 30 -4.04 -34.84 -16.54
N PHE A 31 -4.54 -35.59 -15.55
CA PHE A 31 -3.88 -35.76 -14.26
C PHE A 31 -2.67 -36.69 -14.36
N GLN A 32 -1.59 -36.31 -13.69
CA GLN A 32 -0.35 -37.08 -13.60
C GLN A 32 -0.08 -37.47 -12.15
N SER A 33 0.52 -38.65 -11.94
CA SER A 33 0.92 -39.07 -10.60
C SER A 33 2.01 -38.15 -10.06
N VAL A 34 1.82 -37.67 -8.83
CA VAL A 34 2.75 -36.78 -8.11
C VAL A 34 2.95 -37.27 -6.68
N PRO A 35 4.02 -36.84 -6.00
CA PRO A 35 4.18 -37.11 -4.57
C PRO A 35 2.97 -36.66 -3.75
N ASP A 36 2.68 -37.37 -2.66
CA ASP A 36 1.56 -37.07 -1.75
C ASP A 36 1.72 -35.77 -0.98
N THR A 37 2.91 -35.17 -1.00
CA THR A 37 3.22 -33.85 -0.42
C THR A 37 2.83 -32.69 -1.33
N VAL A 38 2.63 -32.93 -2.63
CA VAL A 38 2.28 -31.86 -3.59
C VAL A 38 0.90 -31.30 -3.25
N ARG A 39 0.77 -29.97 -3.32
CA ARG A 39 -0.49 -29.25 -3.16
C ARG A 39 -0.72 -28.35 -4.38
N ALA A 40 -1.96 -27.92 -4.55
CA ALA A 40 -2.30 -26.93 -5.57
C ALA A 40 -1.43 -25.67 -5.41
N GLY A 41 -1.02 -25.10 -6.54
CA GLY A 41 -0.14 -23.93 -6.62
C GLY A 41 1.36 -24.23 -6.51
N TRP A 42 1.78 -25.47 -6.25
CA TRP A 42 3.19 -25.84 -6.23
C TRP A 42 3.77 -25.85 -7.64
N LYS A 43 5.04 -25.46 -7.77
CA LYS A 43 5.76 -25.42 -9.05
C LYS A 43 6.74 -26.59 -9.14
N ARG A 44 6.79 -27.22 -10.31
CA ARG A 44 7.75 -28.28 -10.64
C ARG A 44 8.95 -27.66 -11.37
N ASN A 45 10.16 -27.87 -10.84
CA ASN A 45 11.39 -27.40 -11.48
C ASN A 45 11.83 -28.33 -12.64
N ALA A 46 12.88 -27.95 -13.37
CA ALA A 46 13.40 -28.72 -14.51
C ALA A 46 13.97 -30.11 -14.10
N GLN A 47 14.31 -30.28 -12.82
CA GLN A 47 14.79 -31.52 -12.22
C GLN A 47 13.63 -32.41 -11.73
N GLY A 48 12.39 -31.95 -11.86
CA GLY A 48 11.19 -32.69 -11.49
C GLY A 48 10.78 -32.57 -10.01
N GLU A 49 11.47 -31.73 -9.24
CA GLU A 49 11.18 -31.47 -7.82
C GLU A 49 10.08 -30.42 -7.68
N TRP A 50 9.30 -30.55 -6.62
CA TRP A 50 8.17 -29.67 -6.34
C TRP A 50 8.50 -28.67 -5.23
N SER A 51 8.21 -27.40 -5.46
CA SER A 51 8.35 -26.33 -4.46
C SER A 51 7.01 -25.65 -4.20
N ALA A 52 6.76 -25.39 -2.93
CA ALA A 52 5.63 -24.56 -2.51
C ALA A 52 5.79 -23.15 -3.10
N PRO A 53 4.68 -22.48 -3.47
CA PRO A 53 4.75 -21.06 -3.80
C PRO A 53 5.32 -20.29 -2.60
N SER A 54 6.14 -19.28 -2.88
CA SER A 54 6.64 -18.39 -1.83
C SER A 54 5.46 -17.84 -1.03
N ALA A 55 5.53 -17.93 0.30
CA ALA A 55 4.53 -17.32 1.15
C ALA A 55 4.49 -15.82 0.85
N VAL A 56 3.32 -15.29 0.53
CA VAL A 56 3.11 -13.85 0.49
C VAL A 56 3.21 -13.33 1.92
N THR A 57 4.30 -12.65 2.25
CA THR A 57 4.39 -11.93 3.52
C THR A 57 3.32 -10.84 3.49
N PRO A 58 2.40 -10.78 4.46
CA PRO A 58 1.49 -9.64 4.57
C PRO A 58 2.31 -8.35 4.63
N PRO A 59 1.89 -7.27 3.96
CA PRO A 59 2.54 -5.98 4.15
C PRO A 59 2.55 -5.64 5.65
N ALA A 60 3.64 -5.03 6.12
CA ALA A 60 3.71 -4.55 7.50
C ALA A 60 2.52 -3.60 7.76
N PRO A 61 1.90 -3.63 8.96
CA PRO A 61 0.86 -2.67 9.29
C PRO A 61 1.43 -1.26 9.16
N ALA A 62 0.66 -0.37 8.53
CA ALA A 62 1.02 1.03 8.44
C ALA A 62 1.20 1.62 9.85
N PRO A 63 2.11 2.60 10.04
CA PRO A 63 2.21 3.30 11.31
C PRO A 63 0.85 3.89 11.70
N ASP A 64 0.49 3.74 12.97
CA ASP A 64 -0.75 4.31 13.51
C ASP A 64 -0.61 5.84 13.56
N ARG A 65 -1.40 6.54 12.73
CA ARG A 65 -1.38 8.00 12.62
C ARG A 65 -2.71 8.55 13.14
N PRO A 66 -2.71 9.65 13.91
CA PRO A 66 -3.92 10.15 14.51
C PRO A 66 -4.83 10.83 13.49
N GLN A 67 -6.11 10.94 13.86
CA GLN A 67 -7.04 11.87 13.25
C GLN A 67 -6.97 13.20 13.99
N VAL A 68 -6.90 14.31 13.25
CA VAL A 68 -6.81 15.66 13.81
C VAL A 68 -7.90 16.55 13.22
N GLY A 69 -8.43 17.50 13.99
CA GLY A 69 -9.38 18.48 13.44
C GLY A 69 -8.71 19.44 12.44
N PRO A 70 -9.47 20.07 11.51
CA PRO A 70 -8.91 21.00 10.52
C PRO A 70 -8.05 22.13 11.09
N THR A 71 -8.51 22.75 12.18
CA THR A 71 -7.74 23.81 12.85
C THR A 71 -6.45 23.27 13.46
N THR A 72 -6.52 22.11 14.12
CA THR A 72 -5.34 21.44 14.69
C THR A 72 -4.33 21.13 13.60
N PHE A 73 -4.79 20.57 12.47
CA PHE A 73 -3.93 20.29 11.32
C PHE A 73 -3.18 21.54 10.83
N LYS A 74 -3.86 22.68 10.67
CA LYS A 74 -3.21 23.92 10.27
C LYS A 74 -2.13 24.36 11.27
N ILE A 75 -2.34 24.15 12.56
CA ILE A 75 -1.37 24.53 13.61
C ILE A 75 -0.16 23.59 13.65
N LEU A 76 -0.24 22.38 13.08
CA LEU A 76 0.93 21.51 12.92
C LEU A 76 1.99 22.14 12.03
N TRP A 77 1.60 22.98 11.07
CA TRP A 77 2.51 23.79 10.25
C TRP A 77 3.02 25.00 11.04
N SER A 78 4.27 25.40 10.83
CA SER A 78 4.81 26.63 11.43
C SER A 78 4.19 27.88 10.79
N SER A 79 4.27 29.03 11.46
CA SER A 79 3.71 30.28 10.92
C SER A 79 4.34 30.67 9.56
N PRO A 80 5.67 30.58 9.35
CA PRO A 80 6.27 30.83 8.03
C PRO A 80 5.78 29.85 6.95
N GLU A 81 5.62 28.56 7.28
CA GLU A 81 5.09 27.55 6.36
C GLU A 81 3.68 27.91 5.90
N ARG A 82 2.78 28.22 6.85
CA ARG A 82 1.39 28.61 6.52
C ARG A 82 1.31 29.85 5.64
N LEU A 83 2.11 30.87 5.95
CA LEU A 83 2.12 32.10 5.16
C LEU A 83 2.59 31.82 3.72
N LYS A 84 3.65 31.03 3.57
CA LYS A 84 4.15 30.68 2.24
C LYS A 84 3.17 29.83 1.45
N LEU A 85 2.56 28.81 2.06
CA LEU A 85 1.53 27.99 1.39
C LEU A 85 0.33 28.84 0.96
N LYS A 86 -0.09 29.80 1.81
CA LYS A 86 -1.14 30.76 1.45
C LYS A 86 -0.76 31.66 0.27
N GLU A 87 0.50 32.08 0.17
CA GLU A 87 1.02 32.85 -0.96
C GLU A 87 1.06 32.03 -2.27
N LEU A 88 1.37 30.74 -2.18
CA LEU A 88 1.46 29.83 -3.33
C LEU A 88 0.10 29.42 -3.89
N ARG A 89 -0.90 29.31 -3.02
CA ARG A 89 -2.25 28.82 -3.33
C ARG A 89 -2.88 29.41 -4.60
N PRO A 90 -2.87 30.74 -4.86
CA PRO A 90 -3.51 31.30 -6.06
C PRO A 90 -2.86 30.87 -7.39
N SER A 91 -1.61 30.39 -7.35
CA SER A 91 -0.82 30.01 -8.52
C SER A 91 -0.57 28.50 -8.62
N ASP A 92 -0.85 27.76 -7.56
CA ASP A 92 -0.58 26.34 -7.44
C ASP A 92 -1.90 25.58 -7.23
N PRO A 93 -2.49 25.02 -8.30
CA PRO A 93 -3.80 24.37 -8.23
C PRO A 93 -3.80 23.10 -7.38
N VAL A 94 -2.63 22.48 -7.15
CA VAL A 94 -2.53 21.30 -6.28
C VAL A 94 -2.64 21.72 -4.81
N ILE A 95 -1.97 22.81 -4.42
CA ILE A 95 -2.14 23.40 -3.09
C ILE A 95 -3.58 23.90 -2.91
N ASP A 96 -4.15 24.56 -3.92
CA ASP A 96 -5.51 25.10 -3.83
C ASP A 96 -6.56 24.02 -3.58
N ASP A 97 -6.56 22.95 -4.40
CA ASP A 97 -7.46 21.81 -4.22
C ASP A 97 -7.28 21.12 -2.86
N PHE A 98 -6.03 20.86 -2.45
CA PHE A 98 -5.76 20.24 -1.16
C PHE A 98 -6.29 21.09 0.01
N PHE A 99 -6.07 22.41 -0.04
CA PHE A 99 -6.57 23.30 1.00
C PHE A 99 -8.09 23.49 0.94
N ASP A 100 -8.72 23.49 -0.23
CA ASP A 100 -10.18 23.54 -0.36
C ASP A 100 -10.85 22.35 0.34
N ILE A 101 -10.29 21.14 0.19
CA ILE A 101 -10.81 19.93 0.82
C ILE A 101 -10.70 20.00 2.35
N ILE A 102 -9.50 20.32 2.88
CA ILE A 102 -9.28 20.34 4.34
C ILE A 102 -9.92 21.54 5.05
N GLU A 103 -10.34 22.56 4.29
CA GLU A 103 -11.02 23.75 4.81
C GLU A 103 -12.54 23.69 4.68
N ASP A 104 -13.09 22.61 4.13
CA ASP A 104 -14.54 22.38 4.08
C ASP A 104 -15.13 22.42 5.50
N THR A 105 -16.14 23.26 5.72
CA THR A 105 -16.76 23.47 7.03
C THR A 105 -17.49 22.24 7.57
N ARG A 106 -17.76 21.25 6.72
CA ARG A 106 -18.36 19.96 7.08
C ARG A 106 -17.31 18.94 7.52
N MET A 107 -16.02 19.23 7.35
CA MET A 107 -14.95 18.32 7.76
C MET A 107 -14.75 18.37 9.27
N GLU A 108 -14.93 17.21 9.92
CA GLU A 108 -14.72 17.07 11.37
C GLU A 108 -13.28 16.67 11.71
N TYR A 109 -12.68 15.82 10.88
CA TYR A 109 -11.34 15.26 11.08
C TYR A 109 -10.61 15.07 9.75
N ILE A 110 -9.30 15.21 9.82
CA ILE A 110 -8.31 14.87 8.79
C ILE A 110 -7.56 13.66 9.31
N ASP A 111 -7.60 12.58 8.54
CA ASP A 111 -6.89 11.35 8.85
C ASP A 111 -5.47 11.39 8.26
N LEU A 112 -4.47 11.41 9.13
CA LEU A 112 -3.05 11.49 8.75
C LEU A 112 -2.49 10.14 8.25
N ALA A 113 -3.24 9.04 8.40
CA ALA A 113 -2.87 7.74 7.85
C ALA A 113 -3.29 7.59 6.38
N LEU A 114 -4.24 8.41 5.88
CA LEU A 114 -4.63 8.38 4.47
C LEU A 114 -3.48 8.78 3.56
N SER A 115 -3.26 7.98 2.50
CA SER A 115 -2.24 8.26 1.48
C SER A 115 -2.45 9.61 0.81
N SER A 116 -3.69 9.98 0.49
CA SER A 116 -4.00 11.30 -0.09
C SER A 116 -3.61 12.46 0.83
N THR A 117 -3.78 12.31 2.14
CA THR A 117 -3.35 13.33 3.12
C THR A 117 -1.83 13.43 3.16
N GLN A 118 -1.14 12.29 3.18
CA GLN A 118 0.32 12.23 3.17
C GLN A 118 0.90 12.83 1.88
N ASP A 119 0.32 12.52 0.73
CA ASP A 119 0.73 13.05 -0.57
C ASP A 119 0.55 14.58 -0.62
N GLY A 120 -0.55 15.11 -0.07
CA GLY A 120 -0.78 16.55 0.05
C GLY A 120 0.24 17.24 0.97
N ILE A 121 0.58 16.62 2.10
CA ILE A 121 1.63 17.11 3.01
C ILE A 121 3.01 17.10 2.31
N ASP A 122 3.33 16.01 1.63
CA ASP A 122 4.61 15.83 0.93
C ASP A 122 4.77 16.85 -0.20
N TYR A 123 3.69 17.11 -0.94
CA TYR A 123 3.66 18.17 -1.95
C TYR A 123 3.90 19.55 -1.34
N CYS A 124 3.18 19.90 -0.26
CA CYS A 124 3.35 21.17 0.43
C CYS A 124 4.79 21.35 0.95
N LEU A 125 5.38 20.31 1.54
CA LEU A 125 6.77 20.33 2.01
C LEU A 125 7.75 20.52 0.86
N GLN A 126 7.55 19.87 -0.29
CA GLN A 126 8.39 20.04 -1.47
C GLN A 126 8.36 21.49 -2.01
N GLN A 127 7.19 22.12 -2.01
CA GLN A 127 7.05 23.53 -2.41
C GLN A 127 7.71 24.48 -1.39
N LEU A 128 7.61 24.16 -0.10
CA LEU A 128 8.30 24.90 0.96
C LEU A 128 9.82 24.79 0.89
N ILE A 129 10.35 23.63 0.47
CA ILE A 129 11.78 23.44 0.19
C ILE A 129 12.21 24.26 -1.03
N THR A 130 11.44 24.19 -2.11
CA THR A 130 11.70 24.93 -3.35
C THR A 130 11.73 26.44 -3.12
N THR A 131 10.91 26.94 -2.19
CA THR A 131 10.86 28.36 -1.79
C THR A 131 11.85 28.73 -0.68
N GLY A 132 12.61 27.77 -0.16
CA GLY A 132 13.63 27.97 0.88
C GLY A 132 13.08 28.20 2.29
N VAL A 133 11.80 27.92 2.55
CA VAL A 133 11.19 28.05 3.89
C VAL A 133 11.57 26.86 4.78
N VAL A 134 11.70 25.67 4.18
CA VAL A 134 12.18 24.45 4.85
C VAL A 134 13.48 24.02 4.19
N ALA A 135 14.49 23.62 4.96
CA ALA A 135 15.70 23.06 4.40
C ALA A 135 15.44 21.63 3.89
N GLU A 136 16.00 21.25 2.74
CA GLU A 136 15.85 19.91 2.17
C GLU A 136 16.26 18.80 3.16
N ALA A 137 17.32 19.04 3.94
CA ALA A 137 17.80 18.13 4.96
C ALA A 137 16.79 17.86 6.10
N ASP A 138 15.85 18.78 6.33
CA ASP A 138 14.85 18.69 7.40
C ASP A 138 13.53 18.06 6.94
N MET A 139 13.39 17.73 5.65
CA MET A 139 12.14 17.26 5.06
C MET A 139 11.54 16.07 5.81
N LEU A 140 12.33 15.02 6.04
CA LEU A 140 11.86 13.78 6.69
C LEU A 140 11.44 14.04 8.14
N THR A 141 12.23 14.83 8.88
CA THR A 141 11.90 15.21 10.25
C THR A 141 10.61 16.01 10.30
N ARG A 142 10.45 17.00 9.42
CA ARG A 142 9.28 17.86 9.38
C ARG A 142 8.02 17.11 8.99
N ARG A 143 8.14 16.20 8.02
CA ARG A 143 7.07 15.27 7.63
C ARG A 143 6.58 14.47 8.83
N GLU A 144 7.51 13.85 9.57
CA GLU A 144 7.14 13.05 10.74
C GLU A 144 6.55 13.89 11.88
N GLU A 145 7.03 15.11 12.09
CA GLU A 145 6.42 16.04 13.06
C GLU A 145 4.95 16.34 12.71
N ILE A 146 4.63 16.61 11.44
CA ILE A 146 3.24 16.84 11.00
C ILE A 146 2.43 15.55 11.14
N LEU A 147 2.93 14.42 10.65
CA LEU A 147 2.20 13.15 10.68
C LEU A 147 2.04 12.58 12.09
N SER A 148 2.84 13.01 13.06
CA SER A 148 2.64 12.65 14.48
C SER A 148 1.40 13.29 15.09
N GLY A 149 0.84 14.34 14.46
CA GLY A 149 -0.30 15.10 14.99
C GLY A 149 -0.01 15.85 16.30
N THR A 150 1.25 15.88 16.76
CA THR A 150 1.64 16.52 18.02
C THR A 150 2.16 17.93 17.76
N MET A 151 1.58 18.91 18.43
CA MET A 151 2.09 20.30 18.40
C MET A 151 3.44 20.36 19.14
N LYS A 152 4.39 21.15 18.62
CA LYS A 152 5.64 21.48 19.34
C LYS A 152 5.37 22.29 20.59
#